data_AF-A0A7J6XG11-F1
#
_entry.id   AF-A0A7J6XG11-F1
#
_cell.length_a   1.000
_cell.length_b   1.000
_cell.length_c   1.000
_cell.angle_alpha   90.00
_cell.angle_beta   90.00
_cell.angle_gamma   90.00
#
_symmetry.space_group_name_H-M   'P 1'
#
loop_
_entity.id
_entity.type
_entity.pdbx_description
1 polymer ?
#
loop_
_entity_poly.entity_id
_entity_poly.type
_entity_poly.pdbx_seq_one_letter_code
_entity_poly.pdbx_strand_id
1 'polypeptide(L)'
;MDYFPLLLKEVLGYSNATFVGVGIQTDVKKLSNQYGLNFSCVLNLVKLAAESSWGSNFKNSSPSLKDLASVILGLNVEKSKKITMSNWEARVLSQDQIRYACLDAYISYQIGYKLLKQNPGISF
;
A
#
# COMPACT_ATOMS: atom_id res chain seq x y z
N MET A 1 -6.35 -0.13 -26.76
CA MET A 1 -6.03 0.70 -25.58
C MET A 1 -7.10 0.40 -24.56
N ASP A 2 -6.75 -0.34 -23.51
CA ASP A 2 -7.69 -0.60 -22.42
C ASP A 2 -8.08 0.73 -21.79
N TYR A 3 -9.39 0.93 -21.60
CA TYR A 3 -9.93 2.15 -21.02
C TYR A 3 -9.50 2.25 -19.55
N PHE A 4 -8.76 3.31 -19.20
CA PHE A 4 -8.44 3.62 -17.80
C PHE A 4 -9.38 4.73 -17.30
N PRO A 5 -10.07 4.56 -16.15
CA PRO A 5 -11.01 5.55 -15.64
C PRO A 5 -10.32 6.91 -15.37
N LEU A 6 -10.83 7.98 -15.98
CA LEU A 6 -10.25 9.33 -15.86
C LEU A 6 -10.20 9.83 -14.41
N LEU A 7 -11.28 9.63 -13.65
CA LEU A 7 -11.35 10.02 -12.24
C LEU A 7 -10.24 9.35 -11.41
N LEU A 8 -9.94 8.07 -11.69
CA LEU A 8 -8.86 7.39 -11.00
C LEU A 8 -7.51 8.01 -11.37
N LYS A 9 -7.29 8.38 -12.64
CA LYS A 9 -6.06 9.06 -13.05
C LYS A 9 -5.88 10.41 -12.35
N GLU A 10 -6.96 11.18 -12.21
CA GLU A 10 -6.95 12.47 -11.50
C GLU A 10 -6.64 12.28 -10.01
N VAL A 11 -7.27 11.31 -9.35
CA VAL A 11 -7.02 11.02 -7.93
C VAL A 11 -5.57 10.60 -7.68
N LEU A 12 -5.00 9.76 -8.54
CA LEU A 12 -3.59 9.33 -8.42
C LEU A 12 -2.62 10.52 -8.56
N GLY A 13 -2.96 11.48 -9.42
CA GLY A 13 -2.21 12.72 -9.62
C GLY A 13 -2.55 13.84 -8.62
N TYR A 14 -3.41 13.62 -7.64
CA TYR A 14 -3.83 14.68 -6.72
C TYR A 14 -2.76 14.94 -5.66
N SER A 15 -2.23 16.17 -5.58
CA SER A 15 -1.11 16.52 -4.68
C SER A 15 -1.44 16.44 -3.19
N ASN A 16 -2.71 16.57 -2.83
CA ASN A 16 -3.15 16.48 -1.43
C ASN A 16 -3.45 15.02 -1.01
N ALA A 17 -3.17 14.04 -1.88
CA ALA A 17 -3.28 12.62 -1.57
C ALA A 17 -1.89 11.99 -1.48
N THR A 18 -1.66 11.27 -0.38
CA THR A 18 -0.47 10.45 -0.17
C THR A 18 -0.82 8.97 -0.30
N PHE A 19 -0.17 8.29 -1.24
CA PHE A 19 -0.33 6.86 -1.45
C PHE A 19 0.74 6.09 -0.68
N VAL A 20 0.31 5.11 0.12
CA VAL A 20 1.20 4.33 0.97
C VAL A 20 1.05 2.85 0.70
N GLY A 21 2.15 2.10 0.79
CA GLY A 21 2.14 0.64 0.65
C GLY A 21 3.50 0.00 0.84
N VAL A 22 3.53 -1.34 0.85
CA VAL A 22 4.76 -2.15 0.81
C VAL A 22 5.04 -2.53 -0.64
N GLY A 23 6.26 -2.26 -1.12
CA GLY A 23 6.62 -2.53 -2.53
C GLY A 23 5.99 -1.56 -3.55
N ILE A 24 5.33 -0.51 -3.08
CA ILE A 24 4.51 0.41 -3.89
C ILE A 24 5.25 1.05 -5.07
N GLN A 25 6.57 1.26 -5.00
CA GLN A 25 7.33 1.82 -6.12
C GLN A 25 7.30 0.92 -7.37
N THR A 26 7.31 -0.40 -7.17
CA THR A 26 7.23 -1.36 -8.28
C THR A 26 5.86 -1.27 -8.95
N ASP A 27 4.79 -1.14 -8.17
CA ASP A 27 3.43 -1.03 -8.68
C ASP A 27 3.21 0.30 -9.41
N VAL A 28 3.67 1.41 -8.83
CA VAL A 28 3.66 2.73 -9.48
C VAL A 28 4.39 2.69 -10.81
N LYS A 29 5.59 2.11 -10.87
CA LYS A 29 6.34 2.02 -12.13
C LYS A 29 5.59 1.21 -13.19
N LYS A 30 4.99 0.08 -12.82
CA LYS A 30 4.18 -0.73 -13.74
C LYS A 30 2.97 0.06 -14.26
N LEU A 31 2.23 0.69 -13.36
CA LEU A 31 1.03 1.47 -13.66
C LEU A 31 1.35 2.70 -14.53
N SER A 32 2.42 3.42 -14.24
CA SER A 32 2.89 4.54 -15.05
C SER A 32 3.28 4.09 -16.46
N ASN A 33 4.03 2.99 -16.59
CA ASN A 33 4.47 2.47 -17.90
C ASN A 33 3.31 1.95 -18.75
N GLN A 34 2.34 1.28 -18.14
CA GLN A 34 1.24 0.63 -18.86
C GLN A 34 0.10 1.62 -19.21
N TYR A 35 -0.17 2.59 -18.33
CA TYR A 35 -1.37 3.44 -18.43
C TYR A 35 -1.06 4.95 -18.47
N GLY A 36 0.21 5.36 -18.44
CA GLY A 36 0.60 6.78 -18.45
C GLY A 36 0.10 7.55 -17.24
N LEU A 37 0.16 6.90 -16.07
CA LEU A 37 -0.32 7.43 -14.79
C LEU A 37 0.79 8.20 -14.07
N ASN A 38 0.41 9.34 -13.49
CA ASN A 38 1.28 10.15 -12.65
C ASN A 38 0.79 10.02 -11.19
N PHE A 39 1.75 9.90 -10.28
CA PHE A 39 1.49 9.84 -8.85
C PHE A 39 2.16 11.02 -8.17
N SER A 40 1.40 11.81 -7.42
CA SER A 40 1.93 13.05 -6.82
C SER A 40 2.72 12.82 -5.54
N CYS A 41 2.29 11.89 -4.68
CA CYS A 41 2.99 11.57 -3.45
C CYS A 41 2.88 10.06 -3.14
N VAL A 42 4.02 9.36 -3.11
CA VAL A 42 4.08 7.92 -2.85
C VAL A 42 5.11 7.63 -1.77
N LEU A 43 4.68 6.99 -0.68
CA LEU A 43 5.55 6.61 0.43
C LEU A 43 5.57 5.11 0.62
N ASN A 44 6.77 4.57 0.82
CA ASN A 44 6.95 3.17 1.12
C ASN A 44 6.92 2.95 2.64
N LEU A 45 6.00 2.11 3.09
CA LEU A 45 5.78 1.85 4.51
C LEU A 45 7.00 1.22 5.20
N VAL A 46 7.81 0.43 4.49
CA VAL A 46 9.03 -0.16 5.05
C VAL A 46 10.05 0.93 5.36
N LYS A 47 10.21 1.92 4.46
CA LYS A 47 11.10 3.06 4.69
C LYS A 47 10.61 3.93 5.85
N LEU A 48 9.32 4.29 5.84
CA LEU A 48 8.70 5.05 6.92
C LEU A 48 8.84 4.33 8.27
N ALA A 49 8.68 3.01 8.31
CA ALA A 49 8.84 2.23 9.52
C ALA A 49 10.30 2.22 9.99
N ALA A 50 11.28 2.10 9.09
CA ALA A 50 12.70 2.13 9.43
C ALA A 50 13.14 3.47 10.05
N GLU A 51 12.51 4.58 9.63
CA GLU A 51 12.77 5.95 10.10
C GLU A 51 11.93 6.34 11.33
N SER A 52 11.12 5.42 11.85
CA SER A 52 10.24 5.65 12.99
C SER A 52 10.80 5.06 14.29
N SER A 53 10.06 5.24 15.38
CA SER A 53 10.34 4.62 16.69
C SER A 53 10.40 3.08 16.63
N TRP A 54 9.79 2.44 15.62
CA TRP A 54 9.83 0.99 15.38
C TRP A 54 11.01 0.53 14.52
N GLY A 55 11.89 1.43 14.07
CA GLY A 55 12.95 1.09 13.12
C GLY A 55 13.89 -0.03 13.61
N SER A 56 14.11 -0.12 14.93
CA SER A 56 14.90 -1.18 15.54
C SER A 56 14.32 -2.59 15.34
N ASN A 57 12.99 -2.72 15.23
CA ASN A 57 12.30 -3.99 14.99
C ASN A 57 12.53 -4.53 13.57
N PHE A 58 12.98 -3.70 12.64
CA PHE A 58 13.09 -4.05 11.22
C PHE A 58 14.52 -3.98 10.67
N LYS A 59 15.53 -3.82 11.55
CA LYS A 59 16.94 -3.74 11.14
C LYS A 59 17.34 -4.95 10.29
N ASN A 60 17.97 -4.67 9.15
CA ASN A 60 18.46 -5.69 8.19
C ASN A 60 17.37 -6.63 7.66
N SER A 61 16.10 -6.20 7.66
CA SER A 61 14.97 -7.00 7.17
C SER A 61 14.20 -6.26 6.09
N SER A 62 13.43 -7.01 5.28
CA SER A 62 12.46 -6.49 4.33
C SER A 62 11.06 -6.93 4.77
N PRO A 63 10.46 -6.27 5.77
CA PRO A 63 9.19 -6.72 6.36
C PRO A 63 8.06 -6.67 5.34
N SER A 64 7.23 -7.71 5.35
CA SER A 64 5.97 -7.73 4.62
C SER A 64 4.94 -6.82 5.29
N LEU A 65 3.83 -6.54 4.61
CA LEU A 65 2.71 -5.81 5.23
C LEU A 65 2.18 -6.52 6.49
N LYS A 66 2.23 -7.86 6.52
CA LYS A 66 1.82 -8.65 7.69
C LYS A 66 2.77 -8.40 8.88
N ASP A 67 4.08 -8.36 8.62
CA ASP A 67 5.08 -8.11 9.67
C ASP A 67 4.93 -6.69 10.23
N LEU A 68 4.72 -5.70 9.36
CA LEU A 68 4.44 -4.33 9.77
C LEU A 68 3.14 -4.24 10.60
N ALA A 69 2.06 -4.90 10.17
CA ALA A 69 0.80 -4.90 10.91
C ALA A 69 0.94 -5.52 12.31
N SER A 70 1.70 -6.60 12.42
CA SER A 70 1.97 -7.27 13.69
C SER A 70 2.73 -6.34 14.66
N VAL A 71 3.83 -5.76 14.21
CA VAL A 71 4.71 -4.94 15.07
C VAL A 71 4.11 -3.57 15.38
N ILE A 72 3.54 -2.89 14.39
CA ILE A 72 3.10 -1.49 14.51
C ILE A 72 1.66 -1.40 15.03
N LEU A 73 0.77 -2.30 14.59
CA LEU A 73 -0.65 -2.27 14.98
C LEU A 73 -1.02 -3.33 16.04
N GLY A 74 -0.15 -4.31 16.31
CA GLY A 74 -0.50 -5.44 17.16
C GLY A 74 -1.51 -6.39 16.51
N LEU A 75 -1.65 -6.36 15.18
CA LEU A 75 -2.64 -7.14 14.45
C LEU A 75 -2.00 -8.32 13.72
N ASN A 76 -2.53 -9.51 13.96
CA ASN A 76 -2.18 -10.68 13.16
C ASN A 76 -3.09 -10.77 11.93
N VAL A 77 -2.50 -10.60 10.75
CA VAL A 77 -3.23 -10.58 9.49
C VAL A 77 -2.97 -11.90 8.75
N GLU A 78 -4.02 -12.69 8.57
CA GLU A 78 -3.94 -13.88 7.73
C GLU A 78 -4.19 -13.52 6.27
N LYS A 79 -3.24 -13.87 5.41
CA LYS A 79 -3.36 -13.71 3.96
C LYS A 79 -3.43 -15.10 3.32
N SER A 80 -4.62 -15.49 2.88
CA SER A 80 -4.82 -16.76 2.21
C SER A 80 -4.08 -16.76 0.86
N LYS A 81 -3.06 -17.63 0.73
CA LYS A 81 -2.30 -17.80 -0.52
C LYS A 81 -3.21 -18.14 -1.71
N LYS A 82 -4.30 -18.89 -1.45
CA LYS A 82 -5.32 -19.22 -2.44
C LYS A 82 -5.99 -17.97 -3.02
N ILE A 83 -6.29 -16.98 -2.18
CA ILE A 83 -6.89 -15.71 -2.63
C ILE A 83 -5.84 -14.81 -3.28
N THR A 84 -4.65 -14.69 -2.67
CA THR A 84 -3.55 -13.89 -3.23
C THR A 84 -3.21 -14.30 -4.67
N MET A 85 -3.22 -15.60 -4.96
CA MET A 85 -2.90 -16.16 -6.28
C MET A 85 -4.14 -16.55 -7.11
N SER A 86 -5.33 -16.06 -6.73
CA SER A 86 -6.56 -16.31 -7.49
C SER A 86 -6.60 -15.50 -8.79
N ASN A 87 -7.60 -15.75 -9.63
CA ASN A 87 -7.79 -15.00 -10.88
C ASN A 87 -8.31 -13.58 -10.60
N TRP A 88 -7.40 -12.60 -10.49
CA TRP A 88 -7.72 -11.18 -10.30
C TRP A 88 -8.19 -10.45 -11.57
N GLU A 89 -8.10 -11.11 -12.73
CA GLU A 89 -8.59 -10.60 -14.01
C GLU A 89 -10.05 -11.01 -14.27
N ALA A 90 -10.67 -11.74 -13.34
CA ALA A 90 -12.07 -12.13 -13.43
C ALA A 90 -12.96 -10.88 -13.51
N ARG A 91 -13.90 -10.88 -14.47
CA ARG A 91 -14.86 -9.78 -14.67
C ARG A 91 -15.68 -9.44 -13.42
N VAL A 92 -15.99 -10.45 -12.61
CA VAL A 92 -16.67 -10.31 -11.32
C VAL A 92 -15.79 -10.97 -10.28
N LEU A 93 -15.33 -10.19 -9.31
CA LEU A 93 -14.52 -10.68 -8.20
C LEU A 93 -15.40 -11.41 -7.19
N SER A 94 -14.84 -12.44 -6.55
CA SER A 94 -15.50 -13.12 -5.43
C SER A 94 -15.53 -12.23 -4.18
N GLN A 95 -16.44 -12.54 -3.25
CA GLN A 95 -16.51 -11.82 -1.98
C GLN A 95 -15.18 -11.92 -1.19
N ASP A 96 -14.48 -13.04 -1.28
CA ASP A 96 -13.19 -13.24 -0.63
C ASP A 96 -12.10 -12.38 -1.26
N GLN A 97 -12.09 -12.22 -2.59
CA GLN A 97 -11.17 -11.31 -3.28
C GLN A 97 -11.43 -9.85 -2.88
N ILE A 98 -12.70 -9.43 -2.88
CA ILE A 98 -13.07 -8.07 -2.45
C ILE A 98 -12.63 -7.83 -1.00
N ARG A 99 -12.95 -8.75 -0.09
CA ARG A 99 -12.56 -8.65 1.32
C ARG A 99 -11.04 -8.59 1.49
N TYR A 100 -10.30 -9.41 0.75
CA TYR A 100 -8.84 -9.41 0.77
C TYR A 100 -8.27 -8.07 0.32
N ALA A 101 -8.72 -7.55 -0.83
CA ALA A 101 -8.23 -6.27 -1.36
C ALA A 101 -8.54 -5.09 -0.42
N CYS A 102 -9.76 -5.06 0.14
CA CYS A 102 -10.14 -4.05 1.14
C CYS A 102 -9.26 -4.12 2.39
N LEU A 103 -9.00 -5.34 2.90
CA LEU A 103 -8.18 -5.53 4.09
C LEU A 103 -6.73 -5.07 3.86
N ASP A 104 -6.16 -5.39 2.69
CA ASP A 104 -4.80 -5.01 2.30
C ASP A 104 -4.62 -3.48 2.22
N ALA A 105 -5.59 -2.79 1.59
CA ALA A 105 -5.61 -1.33 1.51
C ALA A 105 -5.82 -0.68 2.88
N TYR A 106 -6.76 -1.20 3.69
CA TYR A 106 -7.05 -0.67 5.01
C TYR A 106 -5.86 -0.77 5.96
N ILE A 107 -5.18 -1.93 6.01
CA ILE A 107 -4.00 -2.11 6.86
C ILE A 107 -2.87 -1.18 6.42
N SER A 108 -2.64 -1.04 5.11
CA SER A 108 -1.64 -0.11 4.58
C SER A 108 -1.91 1.32 5.02
N TYR A 109 -3.17 1.76 4.93
CA TYR A 109 -3.61 3.07 5.44
C TYR A 109 -3.37 3.22 6.95
N GLN A 110 -3.78 2.25 7.78
CA GLN A 110 -3.63 2.33 9.24
C GLN A 110 -2.16 2.42 9.67
N ILE A 111 -1.28 1.65 9.04
CA ILE A 111 0.17 1.72 9.28
C ILE A 111 0.70 3.10 8.87
N GLY A 112 0.38 3.55 7.65
CA GLY A 112 0.81 4.85 7.14
C GLY A 112 0.36 6.00 8.04
N TYR A 113 -0.92 6.02 8.43
CA TYR A 113 -1.47 7.01 9.34
C TYR A 113 -0.73 7.04 10.68
N LYS A 114 -0.46 5.86 11.27
CA LYS A 114 0.24 5.78 12.56
C LYS A 114 1.69 6.25 12.48
N LEU A 115 2.40 5.90 11.40
CA LEU A 115 3.79 6.34 11.16
C LEU A 115 3.88 7.85 10.93
N LEU A 116 3.00 8.40 10.09
CA LEU A 116 3.00 9.83 9.74
C LEU A 116 2.56 10.70 10.93
N LYS A 117 1.62 10.24 11.75
CA LYS A 117 1.21 10.97 12.95
C LYS A 117 2.32 11.09 13.99
N GLN A 118 3.23 10.10 14.07
CA GLN A 118 4.36 10.13 15.00
C GLN A 118 5.57 10.92 14.48
N ASN A 119 5.62 11.23 13.18
CA ASN A 119 6.68 12.02 12.55
C ASN A 119 6.10 13.29 11.90
N PRO A 120 5.71 14.30 12.70
CA PRO A 120 5.19 15.57 12.17
C PRO A 120 6.23 16.38 11.35
N GLY A 121 7.51 15.98 11.38
CA GLY A 121 8.58 16.61 10.61
C GLY A 121 8.67 16.18 9.14
N ILE A 122 7.86 15.22 8.68
CA ILE A 122 7.74 14.90 7.26
C ILE A 122 6.68 15.84 6.67
N SER A 123 7.13 16.99 6.17
CA SER A 123 6.28 17.91 5.41
C SER A 123 6.05 17.35 4.00
N PHE A 124 4.79 17.26 3.59
CA PHE A 124 4.35 16.94 2.23
C PHE A 124 3.95 18.21 1.49
#